data_AF-A0A4Q3FY45-F1
#
_entry.id   AF-A0A4Q3FY45-F1
#
_cell.length_a   1.000
_cell.length_b   1.000
_cell.length_c   1.000
_cell.angle_alpha   90.00
_cell.angle_beta   90.00
_cell.angle_gamma   90.00
#
_symmetry.space_group_name_H-M   'P 1'
#
loop_
_entity.id
_entity.type
_entity.pdbx_description
1 polymer ?
#
loop_
_entity_poly.entity_id
_entity_poly.type
_entity_poly.pdbx_seq_one_letter_code
_entity_poly.pdbx_strand_id
1 'polypeptide(L)'
;MLDKSDAQASSFGAWELPEELQTLRDTVRRFMVNEVKPIEDKLEHDAVKCSPEDLKSLQAKAKALGLWQIRTPAEFGGAGLNLLGQAIVAEEAAKCRMGAYIPGLNAFGSDPPNVIWLGSKHQIEKY
;
A
#
# COMPACT_ATOMS: atom_id res chain seq x y z
N MET A 1 -20.83 6.66 -40.41
CA MET A 1 -20.25 5.44 -39.83
C MET A 1 -18.75 5.62 -39.91
N LEU A 2 -18.16 6.27 -38.90
CA LEU A 2 -16.73 6.55 -38.86
C LEU A 2 -16.04 5.28 -38.34
N ASP A 3 -15.21 4.73 -39.19
CA ASP A 3 -14.27 3.66 -38.88
C ASP A 3 -13.40 4.10 -37.69
N LYS A 4 -13.43 3.29 -36.62
CA LYS A 4 -12.63 3.50 -35.41
C LYS A 4 -11.35 2.66 -35.42
N SER A 5 -10.93 2.12 -36.56
CA SER A 5 -9.56 1.64 -36.71
C SER A 5 -8.66 2.82 -37.06
N ASP A 6 -8.11 3.48 -36.05
CA ASP A 6 -6.77 4.12 -36.08
C ASP A 6 -6.56 4.97 -34.83
N ALA A 7 -6.54 4.29 -33.68
CA ALA A 7 -5.83 4.80 -32.52
C ALA A 7 -4.97 3.65 -31.97
N GLN A 8 -4.04 3.18 -32.80
CA GLN A 8 -2.86 2.48 -32.30
C GLN A 8 -2.08 3.51 -31.46
N ALA A 9 -2.40 3.60 -30.17
CA ALA A 9 -1.63 4.39 -29.22
C ALA A 9 -0.26 3.72 -29.03
N SER A 10 0.63 3.91 -30.01
CA SER A 10 2.05 3.63 -29.85
C SER A 10 2.66 4.74 -29.02
N SER A 11 2.51 4.63 -27.70
CA SER A 11 3.43 5.25 -26.75
C SER A 11 4.41 4.14 -26.37
N PHE A 12 5.68 4.30 -26.71
CA PHE A 12 6.73 3.32 -26.41
C PHE A 12 7.06 3.29 -24.90
N GLY A 13 6.09 2.86 -24.07
CA GLY A 13 6.27 2.27 -22.73
C GLY A 13 6.92 3.11 -21.62
N ALA A 14 7.47 4.30 -21.90
CA ALA A 14 8.25 5.06 -20.92
C ALA A 14 7.42 5.70 -19.80
N TRP A 15 6.11 5.85 -20.01
CA TRP A 15 5.18 6.49 -19.07
C TRP A 15 4.22 5.49 -18.40
N GLU A 16 4.20 4.25 -18.88
CA GLU A 16 3.32 3.21 -18.37
C GLU A 16 3.99 2.48 -17.21
N LEU A 17 3.22 2.17 -16.19
CA LEU A 17 3.72 1.33 -15.10
C LEU A 17 4.02 -0.07 -15.65
N PRO A 18 5.17 -0.68 -15.29
CA PRO A 18 5.41 -2.10 -15.50
C PRO A 18 4.23 -2.96 -15.01
N GLU A 19 3.96 -4.09 -15.68
CA GLU A 19 2.82 -4.96 -15.38
C GLU A 19 2.74 -5.38 -13.91
N GLU A 20 3.88 -5.71 -13.31
CA GLU A 20 3.98 -6.04 -11.87
C GLU A 20 3.49 -4.88 -10.99
N LEU A 21 3.84 -3.65 -11.34
CA LEU A 21 3.43 -2.45 -10.61
C LEU A 21 1.97 -2.08 -10.86
N GLN A 22 1.43 -2.38 -12.05
CA GLN A 22 -0.01 -2.31 -12.30
C GLN A 22 -0.77 -3.32 -11.44
N THR A 23 -0.24 -4.54 -11.33
CA THR A 23 -0.82 -5.61 -10.49
C THR A 23 -0.79 -5.23 -9.01
N LEU A 24 0.33 -4.66 -8.53
CA LEU A 24 0.43 -4.10 -7.18
C LEU A 24 -0.63 -3.03 -6.95
N ARG A 25 -0.70 -2.03 -7.83
CA ARG A 25 -1.69 -0.93 -7.75
C ARG A 25 -3.12 -1.47 -7.65
N ASP A 26 -3.47 -2.40 -8.53
CA ASP A 26 -4.83 -2.92 -8.59
C ASP A 26 -5.15 -3.83 -7.38
N THR A 27 -4.15 -4.51 -6.84
CA THR A 27 -4.27 -5.27 -5.58
C THR A 27 -4.53 -4.34 -4.39
N VAL A 28 -3.74 -3.27 -4.24
CA VAL A 28 -3.95 -2.29 -3.17
C VAL A 28 -5.29 -1.58 -3.34
N ARG A 29 -5.67 -1.20 -4.56
CA ARG A 29 -6.98 -0.60 -4.82
C ARG A 29 -8.13 -1.50 -4.39
N ARG A 30 -8.09 -2.79 -4.75
CA ARG A 30 -9.12 -3.75 -4.31
C ARG A 30 -9.15 -3.90 -2.79
N PHE A 31 -7.99 -3.95 -2.14
CA PHE A 31 -7.91 -3.97 -0.68
C PHE A 31 -8.56 -2.73 -0.06
N MET A 32 -8.26 -1.53 -0.58
CA MET A 32 -8.84 -0.28 -0.10
C MET A 32 -10.37 -0.26 -0.26
N VAL A 33 -10.89 -0.69 -1.41
CA VAL A 33 -12.33 -0.69 -1.70
C VAL A 33 -13.09 -1.75 -0.89
N ASN A 34 -12.54 -2.96 -0.77
CA ASN A 34 -13.26 -4.10 -0.20
C ASN A 34 -13.05 -4.26 1.31
N GLU A 35 -11.94 -3.74 1.84
CA GLU A 35 -11.55 -3.96 3.24
C GLU A 35 -11.54 -2.68 4.06
N VAL A 36 -10.86 -1.64 3.55
CA VAL A 36 -10.69 -0.38 4.31
C VAL A 36 -11.96 0.45 4.27
N LYS A 37 -12.54 0.68 3.08
CA LYS A 37 -13.70 1.54 2.89
C LYS A 37 -14.93 1.11 3.72
N PRO A 38 -15.28 -0.19 3.83
CA PRO A 38 -16.43 -0.61 4.65
C PRO A 38 -16.24 -0.39 6.15
N ILE A 39 -15.00 -0.34 6.64
CA ILE A 39 -14.71 0.01 8.03
C ILE A 39 -14.78 1.53 8.18
N GLU A 40 -14.13 2.28 7.29
CA GLU A 40 -14.16 3.74 7.27
C GLU A 40 -15.58 4.32 7.24
N ASP A 41 -16.50 3.72 6.49
CA ASP A 41 -17.88 4.19 6.35
C ASP A 41 -18.71 4.09 7.64
N LYS A 42 -18.24 3.31 8.61
CA LYS A 42 -18.88 3.14 9.92
C LYS A 42 -18.29 4.08 10.98
N LEU A 43 -17.20 4.78 10.67
CA LEU A 43 -16.53 5.67 11.61
C LEU A 43 -17.18 7.05 11.61
N GLU A 44 -17.07 7.73 12.75
CA GLU A 44 -17.39 9.15 12.87
C GLU A 44 -16.55 9.99 11.89
N HIS A 45 -17.09 11.13 11.47
CA HIS A 45 -16.44 11.96 10.45
C HIS A 45 -15.04 12.43 10.84
N ASP A 46 -14.81 12.67 12.13
CA ASP A 46 -13.55 13.14 12.74
C ASP A 46 -12.75 12.01 13.39
N ALA A 47 -13.11 10.74 13.10
CA ALA A 47 -12.38 9.60 13.65
C ALA A 47 -10.91 9.62 13.21
N VAL A 48 -10.03 9.42 14.19
CA VAL A 48 -8.57 9.34 13.99
C VAL A 48 -8.03 7.91 14.06
N LYS A 49 -8.92 6.91 14.16
CA LYS A 49 -8.56 5.48 14.18
C LYS A 49 -9.82 4.63 14.03
N CYS A 50 -9.64 3.41 13.54
CA CYS A 50 -10.66 2.36 13.66
C CYS A 50 -10.53 1.62 15.02
N SER A 51 -11.42 0.67 15.26
CA SER A 51 -11.34 -0.19 16.46
C SER A 51 -10.08 -1.07 16.41
N PRO A 52 -9.54 -1.52 17.56
CA PRO A 52 -8.41 -2.44 17.58
C PRO A 52 -8.69 -3.78 16.87
N GLU A 53 -9.94 -4.24 16.88
CA GLU A 53 -10.36 -5.48 16.22
C GLU A 53 -10.37 -5.33 14.69
N ASP A 54 -10.95 -4.23 14.19
CA ASP A 54 -10.92 -3.87 12.77
C ASP A 54 -9.49 -3.72 12.27
N LEU A 55 -8.64 -3.00 13.03
CA LEU A 55 -7.23 -2.84 12.70
C LEU A 55 -6.53 -4.19 12.61
N LYS A 56 -6.73 -5.07 13.60
CA LYS A 56 -6.12 -6.41 13.60
C LYS A 56 -6.57 -7.24 12.40
N SER A 57 -7.85 -7.16 12.03
CA SER A 57 -8.41 -7.82 10.85
C SER A 57 -7.78 -7.30 9.55
N LEU A 58 -7.70 -5.98 9.40
CA LEU A 58 -7.06 -5.33 8.26
C LEU A 58 -5.57 -5.72 8.13
N GLN A 59 -4.83 -5.68 9.23
CA GLN A 59 -3.41 -6.04 9.24
C GLN A 59 -3.17 -7.52 8.93
N ALA A 60 -4.04 -8.42 9.38
CA ALA A 60 -3.97 -9.83 9.02
C ALA A 60 -4.16 -10.05 7.51
N LYS A 61 -5.12 -9.34 6.90
CA LYS A 61 -5.37 -9.39 5.45
C LYS A 61 -4.22 -8.76 4.66
N ALA A 62 -3.68 -7.62 5.10
CA ALA A 62 -2.53 -6.99 4.47
C ALA A 62 -1.29 -7.90 4.50
N LYS A 63 -1.03 -8.58 5.63
CA LYS A 63 0.01 -9.61 5.75
C LYS A 63 -0.19 -10.76 4.77
N ALA A 64 -1.41 -11.28 4.66
CA ALA A 64 -1.73 -12.36 3.73
C ALA A 64 -1.53 -11.98 2.25
N LEU A 65 -1.66 -10.69 1.92
CA LEU A 65 -1.40 -10.13 0.59
C LEU A 65 0.07 -9.74 0.35
N GLY A 66 0.96 -9.92 1.34
CA GLY A 66 2.35 -9.48 1.23
C GLY A 66 2.54 -7.97 1.25
N LEU A 67 1.58 -7.21 1.80
CA LEU A 67 1.60 -5.75 1.89
C LEU A 67 1.99 -5.25 3.29
N TRP A 68 2.53 -6.11 4.14
CA TRP A 68 2.96 -5.76 5.49
C TRP A 68 4.30 -5.06 5.47
N GLN A 69 4.41 -3.92 6.16
CA GLN A 69 5.63 -3.11 6.27
C GLN A 69 6.29 -2.97 4.90
N ILE A 70 5.66 -2.13 4.08
CA ILE A 70 5.86 -2.10 2.63
C ILE A 70 7.31 -1.81 2.20
N ARG A 71 8.11 -1.19 3.08
CA ARG A 71 9.50 -0.78 2.81
C ARG A 71 10.50 -1.69 3.50
N THR A 72 10.12 -2.30 4.62
CA THR A 72 10.96 -3.24 5.35
C THR A 72 11.42 -4.36 4.41
N PRO A 73 12.73 -4.65 4.34
CA PRO A 73 13.25 -5.74 3.52
C PRO A 73 12.56 -7.08 3.81
N ALA A 74 12.41 -7.90 2.77
CA ALA A 74 11.71 -9.19 2.88
C ALA A 74 12.39 -10.15 3.88
N GLU A 75 13.72 -10.09 4.01
CA GLU A 75 14.49 -10.87 5.00
C GLU A 75 14.14 -10.52 6.46
N PHE A 76 13.55 -9.35 6.71
CA PHE A 76 13.03 -8.92 8.02
C PHE A 76 11.50 -9.02 8.12
N GLY A 77 10.84 -9.70 7.17
CA GLY A 77 9.41 -9.97 7.19
C GLY A 77 8.51 -8.86 6.63
N GLY A 78 9.09 -7.87 5.94
CA GLY A 78 8.34 -6.84 5.21
C GLY A 78 8.08 -7.19 3.75
N ALA A 79 7.47 -6.26 3.00
CA ALA A 79 7.19 -6.45 1.57
C ALA A 79 8.40 -6.15 0.67
N GLY A 80 9.39 -5.39 1.17
CA GLY A 80 10.61 -5.06 0.42
C GLY A 80 10.38 -4.26 -0.87
N LEU A 81 9.31 -3.46 -0.96
CA LEU A 81 9.01 -2.72 -2.18
C LEU A 81 10.07 -1.64 -2.43
N ASN A 82 10.42 -1.46 -3.70
CA ASN A 82 11.23 -0.33 -4.13
C ASN A 82 10.45 1.00 -4.03
N LEU A 83 11.12 2.13 -4.22
CA LEU A 83 10.52 3.46 -4.03
C LEU A 83 9.27 3.69 -4.91
N LEU A 84 9.26 3.19 -6.15
CA LEU A 84 8.11 3.34 -7.05
C LEU A 84 6.92 2.49 -6.57
N GLY A 85 7.17 1.25 -6.13
CA GLY A 85 6.15 0.42 -5.51
C GLY A 85 5.57 1.07 -4.25
N GLN A 86 6.41 1.66 -3.41
CA GLN A 86 5.98 2.41 -2.23
C GLN A 86 5.07 3.58 -2.59
N ALA A 87 5.43 4.36 -3.63
CA ALA A 87 4.62 5.47 -4.11
C ALA A 87 3.23 4.99 -4.57
N ILE A 88 3.16 3.88 -5.30
CA ILE A 88 1.89 3.27 -5.75
C ILE A 88 1.02 2.88 -4.55
N VAL A 89 1.59 2.22 -3.54
CA VAL A 89 0.83 1.87 -2.33
C VAL A 89 0.34 3.14 -1.63
N ALA A 90 1.21 4.15 -1.47
CA ALA A 90 0.84 5.40 -0.83
C ALA A 90 -0.30 6.13 -1.56
N GLU A 91 -0.26 6.18 -2.89
CA GLU A 91 -1.31 6.79 -3.71
C GLU A 91 -2.66 6.11 -3.53
N GLU A 92 -2.72 4.78 -3.58
CA GLU A 92 -3.99 4.05 -3.38
C GLU A 92 -4.44 4.11 -1.91
N ALA A 93 -3.52 3.98 -0.95
CA ALA A 93 -3.83 4.00 0.48
C ALA A 93 -4.33 5.36 0.98
N ALA A 94 -3.92 6.45 0.32
CA ALA A 94 -4.36 7.80 0.63
C ALA A 94 -5.79 8.10 0.13
N LYS A 95 -6.41 7.23 -0.68
CA LYS A 95 -7.78 7.40 -1.20
C LYS A 95 -8.85 7.00 -0.16
N CYS A 96 -8.69 7.48 1.06
CA CYS A 96 -9.63 7.35 2.16
C CYS A 96 -9.72 8.68 2.91
N ARG A 97 -10.79 8.90 3.68
CA ARG A 97 -11.06 10.12 4.47
C ARG A 97 -9.89 10.49 5.38
N MET A 98 -9.20 9.50 5.94
CA MET A 98 -8.03 9.70 6.81
C MET A 98 -6.69 9.64 6.07
N GLY A 99 -6.68 9.64 4.74
CA GLY A 99 -5.52 9.35 3.90
C GLY A 99 -4.29 10.25 4.14
N ALA A 100 -4.51 11.49 4.56
CA ALA A 100 -3.43 12.44 4.85
C ALA A 100 -2.69 12.16 6.16
N TYR A 101 -3.33 11.49 7.13
CA TYR A 101 -2.77 11.26 8.46
C TYR A 101 -2.50 9.78 8.73
N ILE A 102 -3.42 8.91 8.31
CA ILE A 102 -3.41 7.47 8.58
C ILE A 102 -3.92 6.75 7.32
N PRO A 103 -3.10 6.69 6.25
CA PRO A 103 -3.48 6.03 5.01
C PRO A 103 -3.82 4.56 5.25
N GLY A 104 -4.86 4.08 4.57
CA GLY A 104 -5.33 2.70 4.70
C GLY A 104 -5.75 2.30 6.11
N LEU A 105 -6.13 3.23 6.99
CA LEU A 105 -6.41 2.96 8.41
C LEU A 105 -5.26 2.22 9.13
N ASN A 106 -4.01 2.44 8.71
CA ASN A 106 -2.82 1.76 9.23
C ASN A 106 -2.79 0.23 8.98
N ALA A 107 -3.52 -0.24 7.97
CA ALA A 107 -3.59 -1.66 7.61
C ALA A 107 -2.22 -2.26 7.22
N PHE A 108 -1.34 -1.48 6.62
CA PHE A 108 -0.03 -1.93 6.15
C PHE A 108 1.05 -1.95 7.25
N GLY A 109 0.69 -1.57 8.48
CA GLY A 109 1.63 -1.43 9.58
C GLY A 109 2.54 -0.22 9.44
N SER A 110 3.61 -0.19 10.22
CA SER A 110 4.60 0.89 10.20
C SER A 110 5.99 0.29 10.05
N ASP A 111 6.73 0.71 9.04
CA ASP A 111 8.13 0.31 8.89
C ASP A 111 8.99 0.99 9.97
N PRO A 112 10.07 0.35 10.43
CA PRO A 112 11.08 1.04 11.21
C PRO A 112 11.78 2.12 10.35
N PRO A 113 12.49 3.08 10.99
CA PRO A 113 13.24 4.08 10.27
C PRO A 113 14.33 3.45 9.38
N ASN A 114 14.41 3.81 8.10
CA ASN A 114 15.34 3.20 7.13
C ASN A 114 16.81 3.19 7.58
N VAL A 115 17.21 4.13 8.45
CA VAL A 115 18.57 4.20 8.99
C VAL A 115 18.96 2.95 9.79
N ILE A 116 17.99 2.17 10.31
CA ILE A 116 18.27 0.95 11.07
C ILE A 116 19.05 -0.08 10.23
N TRP A 117 18.80 -0.11 8.92
CA TRP A 117 19.47 -1.04 7.99
C TRP A 117 20.94 -0.68 7.73
N LEU A 118 21.39 0.50 8.15
CA LEU A 118 22.80 0.90 8.15
C LEU A 118 23.49 0.63 9.50
N GLY A 119 22.76 0.07 10.47
CA GLY A 119 23.26 -0.28 11.78
C GLY A 119 24.14 -1.53 11.77
N SER A 120 24.80 -1.77 12.90
CA SER A 120 25.45 -3.06 13.16
C SER A 120 24.42 -4.19 13.18
N LYS A 121 24.87 -5.42 12.97
CA LYS A 121 24.03 -6.63 13.07
C LYS A 121 23.24 -6.66 14.38
N HIS A 122 23.86 -6.29 15.50
CA HIS A 122 23.18 -6.21 16.79
C HIS A 122 22.04 -5.18 16.82
N GLN A 123 22.21 -4.03 16.16
CA GLN A 123 21.16 -3.01 16.10
C GLN A 123 19.99 -3.51 15.25
N ILE A 124 20.27 -4.11 14.09
CA ILE A 124 19.25 -4.66 13.17
C ILE A 124 18.45 -5.80 13.83
N GLU A 125 19.10 -6.67 14.60
CA GLU A 125 18.41 -7.81 15.24
C GLU A 125 17.61 -7.40 16.49
N LYS A 126 17.97 -6.27 17.13
CA LYS A 126 17.38 -5.85 18.41
C LYS A 126 16.20 -4.88 18.25
N TYR A 127 16.23 -4.04 17.23
CA TYR A 127 15.33 -2.89 17.06
C TYR A 127 14.57 -2.98 15.72
#